data_AF-A0A914QQ21-F1
#
_entry.id   AF-A0A914QQ21-F1
#
_cell.length_a   1.000
_cell.length_b   1.000
_cell.length_c   1.000
_cell.angle_alpha   90.00
_cell.angle_beta   90.00
_cell.angle_gamma   90.00
#
_symmetry.space_group_name_H-M   'P 1'
#
loop_
_entity.id
_entity.type
_entity.pdbx_description
1 polymer ?
#
loop_
_entity_poly.entity_id
_entity_poly.type
_entity_poly.pdbx_seq_one_letter_code
_entity_poly.pdbx_strand_id
1 'polypeptide(L)'
;MSGSIKPKEATSTSTPPKSIEEELRWIDITATDGTGNSALMIGIRDNKENVVKFIVDRALSVNKLSEVLQIVNKDDENAYSLALRAENVASQRFENPLSVDF
;
A
#
# COMPACT_ATOMS: atom_id res chain seq x y z
N MET A 1 3.52 67.88 -5.89
CA MET A 1 2.52 66.93 -5.36
C MET A 1 3.09 65.53 -5.55
N SER A 2 3.85 65.03 -4.57
CA SER A 2 4.47 63.70 -4.63
C SER A 2 3.55 62.71 -3.92
N GLY A 3 2.86 61.86 -4.71
CA GLY A 3 2.06 60.76 -4.18
C GLY A 3 2.96 59.60 -3.77
N SER A 4 2.98 59.29 -2.48
CA SER A 4 3.62 58.08 -1.97
C SER A 4 2.67 56.89 -2.17
N ILE A 5 3.02 55.98 -3.09
CA ILE A 5 2.37 54.68 -3.20
C ILE A 5 3.00 53.77 -2.15
N LYS A 6 2.24 53.38 -1.12
CA LYS A 6 2.67 52.30 -0.22
C LYS A 6 2.63 50.97 -0.98
N PRO A 7 3.66 50.11 -0.85
CA PRO A 7 3.60 48.77 -1.42
C PRO A 7 2.46 47.99 -0.75
N LYS A 8 1.61 47.39 -1.58
CA LYS A 8 0.54 46.49 -1.17
C LYS A 8 1.20 45.24 -0.59
N GLU A 9 1.06 45.01 0.72
CA GLU A 9 1.49 43.76 1.35
C GLU A 9 0.84 42.60 0.60
N ALA A 10 1.67 41.79 -0.05
CA ALA A 10 1.24 40.50 -0.57
C ALA A 10 0.88 39.64 0.64
N THR A 11 -0.41 39.38 0.81
CA THR A 11 -0.90 38.41 1.78
C THR A 11 -0.39 37.03 1.37
N SER A 12 0.79 36.67 1.88
CA SER A 12 1.34 35.32 1.81
C SER A 12 0.53 34.41 2.74
N THR A 13 -0.67 34.01 2.33
CA THR A 13 -1.34 32.85 2.92
C THR A 13 -0.75 31.58 2.30
N SER A 14 0.54 31.34 2.49
CA SER A 14 1.10 30.00 2.31
C SER A 14 1.18 29.38 3.69
N THR A 15 0.07 28.78 4.12
CA THR A 15 0.14 27.74 5.16
C THR A 15 1.29 26.80 4.77
N PRO A 16 2.27 26.54 5.65
CA PRO A 16 3.33 25.60 5.34
C PRO A 16 2.69 24.26 4.93
N PRO A 17 3.22 23.56 3.91
CA PRO A 17 2.71 22.26 3.55
C PRO A 17 2.71 21.39 4.81
N LYS A 18 1.55 20.82 5.15
CA LYS A 18 1.48 19.82 6.21
C LYS A 18 2.48 18.73 5.88
N SER A 19 3.27 18.31 6.87
CA SER A 19 4.20 17.18 6.72
C SER A 19 3.44 15.98 6.15
N ILE A 20 4.00 15.25 5.18
CA ILE A 20 3.39 14.04 4.60
C ILE A 20 2.96 13.06 5.71
N GLU A 21 3.70 13.00 6.82
CA GLU A 21 3.36 12.17 7.98
C GLU A 21 2.03 12.54 8.63
N GLU A 22 1.69 13.83 8.66
CA GLU A 22 0.39 14.30 9.16
C GLU A 22 -0.74 13.85 8.22
N GLU A 23 -0.50 13.80 6.91
CA GLU A 23 -1.52 13.38 5.94
C GLU A 23 -1.78 11.87 6.03
N LEU A 24 -0.73 11.08 6.21
CA LEU A 24 -0.82 9.61 6.27
C LEU A 24 -1.32 9.06 7.62
N ARG A 25 -1.54 9.90 8.65
CA ARG A 25 -1.99 9.45 9.98
C ARG A 25 -3.40 8.84 9.99
N TRP A 26 -4.21 9.18 8.98
CA TRP A 26 -5.59 8.72 8.86
C TRP A 26 -5.74 7.46 8.01
N ILE A 27 -4.63 6.95 7.44
CA ILE A 27 -4.67 5.74 6.63
C ILE A 27 -4.75 4.52 7.55
N ASP A 28 -5.87 3.82 7.49
CA ASP A 28 -6.03 2.53 8.12
C ASP A 28 -5.38 1.43 7.28
N ILE A 29 -4.20 1.00 7.69
CA ILE A 29 -3.42 -0.04 7.01
C ILE A 29 -3.90 -1.47 7.33
N THR A 30 -4.84 -1.64 8.27
CA THR A 30 -5.38 -2.96 8.66
C THR A 30 -6.78 -3.21 8.10
N ALA A 31 -7.35 -2.24 7.40
CA ALA A 31 -8.62 -2.38 6.70
C ALA A 31 -8.58 -3.53 5.67
N THR A 32 -9.73 -4.19 5.51
CA THR A 32 -9.93 -5.29 4.57
C THR A 32 -11.08 -5.00 3.63
N ASP A 33 -11.04 -5.62 2.44
CA ASP A 33 -12.13 -5.56 1.48
C ASP A 33 -13.27 -6.53 1.84
N GLY A 34 -14.30 -6.63 0.99
CA GLY A 34 -15.44 -7.53 1.19
C GLY A 34 -15.09 -9.03 1.20
N THR A 35 -13.86 -9.41 0.81
CA THR A 35 -13.33 -10.77 0.86
C THR A 35 -12.38 -11.00 2.04
N GLY A 36 -12.17 -10.00 2.88
CA GLY A 36 -11.22 -10.05 3.99
C GLY A 36 -9.77 -9.82 3.55
N ASN A 37 -9.51 -9.51 2.28
CA ASN A 37 -8.16 -9.23 1.82
C ASN A 37 -7.72 -7.84 2.30
N SER A 38 -6.57 -7.77 2.96
CA SER A 38 -5.93 -6.50 3.29
C SER A 38 -5.24 -5.90 2.07
N ALA A 39 -4.89 -4.61 2.14
CA ALA A 39 -4.10 -3.95 1.11
C ALA A 39 -2.76 -4.68 0.83
N LEU A 40 -2.15 -5.29 1.85
CA LEU A 40 -0.92 -6.06 1.70
C LEU A 40 -1.15 -7.32 0.86
N MET A 41 -2.25 -8.05 1.11
CA MET A 41 -2.60 -9.25 0.33
C MET A 41 -2.87 -8.91 -1.14
N ILE A 42 -3.57 -7.82 -1.40
CA ILE A 42 -3.82 -7.33 -2.76
C ILE A 42 -2.50 -6.99 -3.45
N GLY A 43 -1.59 -6.30 -2.76
CA GLY A 43 -0.27 -5.96 -3.28
C GLY A 43 0.56 -7.19 -3.66
N ILE A 44 0.53 -8.25 -2.83
CA ILE A 44 1.20 -9.52 -3.11
C ILE A 44 0.55 -10.23 -4.31
N ARG A 45 -0.77 -10.40 -4.29
CA ARG A 45 -1.53 -11.08 -5.36
C ARG A 45 -1.29 -10.45 -6.74
N ASP A 46 -1.25 -9.12 -6.78
CA ASP A 46 -1.16 -8.36 -8.02
C ASP A 46 0.30 -7.99 -8.39
N ASN A 47 1.28 -8.57 -7.67
CA ASN A 47 2.72 -8.37 -7.82
C ASN A 47 3.13 -6.88 -7.84
N LYS A 48 2.61 -6.11 -6.88
CA LYS A 48 2.85 -4.67 -6.72
C LYS A 48 3.88 -4.42 -5.63
N GLU A 49 5.15 -4.69 -5.94
CA GLU A 49 6.27 -4.56 -4.99
C GLU A 49 6.35 -3.18 -4.31
N ASN A 50 6.08 -2.09 -5.06
CA ASN A 50 6.06 -0.73 -4.52
C ASN A 50 4.96 -0.52 -3.46
N VAL A 51 3.79 -1.12 -3.66
CA VAL A 51 2.68 -1.08 -2.69
C VAL A 51 3.05 -1.91 -1.46
N VAL A 52 3.62 -3.11 -1.66
CA VAL A 52 4.07 -3.97 -0.55
C VAL A 52 5.10 -3.24 0.32
N LYS A 53 6.13 -2.63 -0.29
CA LYS A 53 7.14 -1.84 0.42
C LYS A 53 6.51 -0.68 1.20
N PHE A 54 5.67 0.12 0.55
CA PHE A 54 4.98 1.24 1.20
C PHE A 54 4.17 0.79 2.43
N ILE A 55 3.41 -0.30 2.33
CA ILE A 55 2.60 -0.81 3.44
C ILE A 55 3.49 -1.30 4.59
N VAL A 56 4.55 -2.04 4.30
CA VAL A 56 5.49 -2.55 5.31
C VAL A 56 6.21 -1.41 6.02
N ASP A 57 6.75 -0.44 5.27
CA ASP A 57 7.44 0.72 5.83
C ASP A 57 6.50 1.55 6.71
N ARG A 58 5.25 1.73 6.26
CA ARG A 58 4.24 2.44 7.05
C ARG A 58 3.91 1.66 8.32
N ALA A 59 3.65 0.36 8.23
CA ALA A 59 3.35 -0.49 9.38
C ALA A 59 4.47 -0.50 10.42
N LEU A 60 5.73 -0.46 9.98
CA LEU A 60 6.90 -0.29 10.85
C LEU A 60 6.90 1.08 11.53
N SER A 61 6.68 2.17 10.79
CA SER A 61 6.68 3.54 11.34
C SER A 61 5.63 3.77 12.43
N VAL A 62 4.51 3.02 12.38
CA VAL A 62 3.41 3.11 13.36
C VAL A 62 3.32 1.91 14.31
N ASN A 63 4.34 1.03 14.32
CA ASN A 63 4.42 -0.16 15.17
C ASN A 63 3.21 -1.12 15.07
N LYS A 64 2.72 -1.35 13.85
CA LYS A 64 1.58 -2.23 13.53
C LYS A 64 1.93 -3.38 12.60
N LEU A 65 3.23 -3.64 12.35
CA LEU A 65 3.65 -4.70 11.43
C LEU A 65 3.05 -6.06 11.79
N SER A 66 3.06 -6.43 13.08
CA SER A 66 2.47 -7.69 13.54
C SER A 66 0.97 -7.78 13.27
N GLU A 67 0.24 -6.67 13.42
CA GLU A 67 -1.20 -6.62 13.17
C GLU A 67 -1.47 -6.85 11.68
N VAL A 68 -0.76 -6.13 10.81
CA VAL A 68 -0.92 -6.24 9.34
C VAL A 68 -0.62 -7.66 8.82
N LEU A 69 0.41 -8.31 9.37
CA LEU A 69 0.81 -9.66 8.95
C LEU A 69 -0.12 -10.78 9.43
N GLN A 70 -0.87 -10.55 10.52
CA GLN A 70 -1.77 -11.54 11.11
C GLN A 70 -3.20 -11.49 10.55
N ILE A 71 -3.54 -10.48 9.74
CA ILE A 71 -4.83 -10.44 9.05
C ILE A 71 -4.96 -11.69 8.19
N VAL A 72 -6.13 -12.32 8.27
CA VAL A 72 -6.54 -13.44 7.41
C VAL A 72 -7.76 -13.03 6.60
N ASN A 73 -7.80 -13.48 5.34
CA ASN A 73 -8.97 -13.32 4.50
C ASN A 73 -10.02 -14.40 4.82
N LYS A 74 -11.12 -14.43 4.06
CA LYS A 74 -12.20 -15.42 4.25
C LYS A 74 -11.80 -16.87 3.94
N ASP A 75 -10.66 -17.08 3.29
CA ASP A 75 -10.09 -18.40 3.02
C ASP A 75 -9.05 -18.81 4.08
N ASP A 76 -9.01 -18.09 5.21
CA ASP A 76 -8.02 -18.23 6.28
C ASP A 76 -6.57 -18.01 5.82
N GLU A 77 -6.37 -17.34 4.68
CA GLU A 77 -5.03 -16.99 4.18
C GLU A 77 -4.56 -15.66 4.77
N ASN A 78 -3.35 -15.64 5.32
CA ASN A 78 -2.62 -14.41 5.59
C ASN A 78 -1.72 -14.03 4.38
N ALA A 79 -1.05 -12.88 4.48
CA ALA A 79 -0.15 -12.39 3.43
C ALA A 79 0.95 -13.41 3.06
N TYR A 80 1.46 -14.16 4.04
CA TYR A 80 2.51 -15.17 3.81
C TYR A 80 1.96 -16.41 3.08
N SER A 81 0.86 -17.00 3.54
CA SER A 81 0.26 -18.16 2.87
C SER A 81 -0.21 -17.83 1.44
N LEU A 82 -0.69 -16.60 1.22
CA LEU A 82 -1.08 -16.13 -0.11
C LEU A 82 0.14 -16.00 -1.05
N ALA A 83 1.28 -15.51 -0.55
CA ALA A 83 2.52 -15.44 -1.32
C ALA A 83 3.00 -16.83 -1.75
N LEU A 84 2.99 -17.81 -0.82
CA LEU A 84 3.34 -19.20 -1.14
C LEU A 84 2.41 -19.81 -2.20
N ARG A 85 1.11 -19.50 -2.15
CA ARG A 85 0.16 -19.94 -3.18
C ARG A 85 0.47 -19.29 -4.52
N ALA A 86 0.71 -17.98 -4.56
CA ALA A 86 1.01 -17.25 -5.79
C ALA A 86 2.29 -17.77 -6.48
N GLU A 87 3.34 -18.06 -5.72
CA GLU A 87 4.58 -18.67 -6.23
C GLU A 87 4.36 -20.10 -6.79
N ASN A 88 3.47 -20.87 -6.17
CA ASN A 88 3.08 -22.19 -6.68
C ASN A 88 2.31 -22.10 -8.01
N VAL A 89 1.48 -21.08 -8.24
CA VAL A 89 0.80 -20.89 -9.54
C VAL A 89 1.81 -20.51 -10.64
N ALA A 90 2.85 -19.74 -10.32
CA ALA A 90 3.91 -19.40 -11.27
C ALA A 90 4.74 -20.64 -11.66
N SER A 91 4.96 -21.56 -10.71
CA SER A 91 5.74 -22.79 -10.93
C SER A 91 4.94 -23.87 -11.69
N GLN A 92 3.63 -23.98 -11.46
CA GLN A 92 2.78 -24.93 -12.21
C GLN A 92 2.55 -24.53 -13.68
N ARG A 93 2.91 -23.29 -14.08
CA ARG A 93 2.82 -22.85 -15.48
C ARG A 93 3.97 -23.36 -16.36
N PHE A 94 5.04 -23.90 -15.77
CA PHE A 94 6.16 -24.50 -16.51
C PHE A 94 6.11 -26.04 -16.54
N GLU A 95 5.23 -26.67 -15.77
CA GLU A 95 5.05 -28.12 -15.72
C GLU A 95 3.79 -28.56 -16.50
N ASN A 96 3.58 -28.03 -17.71
CA ASN A 96 2.78 -28.74 -18.71
C ASN A 96 3.57 -29.00 -20.00
N PRO A 97 4.54 -29.95 -19.98
CA PRO A 97 5.12 -30.50 -21.19
C PRO A 97 4.18 -31.48 -21.93
N LEU A 98 2.90 -31.60 -21.55
CA LEU A 98 1.99 -32.66 -22.02
C LEU A 98 0.72 -32.16 -22.73
N SER A 99 0.82 -31.10 -23.54
CA SER A 99 -0.08 -30.92 -24.70
C SER A 99 0.65 -31.34 -25.97
N VAL A 100 0.44 -32.62 -26.28
CA VAL A 100 0.89 -33.48 -27.37
C VAL A 100 0.39 -33.00 -28.74
N ASP A 101 1.14 -33.27 -29.80
CA ASP A 101 0.55 -33.84 -31.02
C ASP A 101 1.51 -34.90 -31.61
N PHE A 102 0.88 -35.92 -32.19
CA PHE A 102 1.28 -37.29 -32.52
C PHE A 102 2.60 -37.53 -33.29
#